data_AF-A0A8S3YCG1-F1
#
_entry.id   AF-A0A8S3YCG1-F1
#
_cell.length_a   1.000
_cell.length_b   1.000
_cell.length_c   1.000
_cell.angle_alpha   90.00
_cell.angle_beta   90.00
_cell.angle_gamma   90.00
#
_symmetry.space_group_name_H-M   'P 1'
#
loop_
_entity.id
_entity.type
_entity.pdbx_description
1 polymer ?
#
loop_
_entity_poly.entity_id
_entity_poly.type
_entity_poly.pdbx_seq_one_letter_code
_entity_poly.pdbx_strand_id
1 'polypeptide(L)'
;MAVENKITIKQKYLEVGHTQMKVDAMHSLIERRMRNRIINVPADYVQIIESTRNNPFDVTYLEHTFFKDFRNISSYKSIRPERSSGDPKVTDIHALMYSSSGEISYKLRFEEPWMLLAQRKSPFSAKSFEEMQNLHQTRLKTKARKYDGQQISENFTTIYRMIKGPYCLC
;
A
#
# COMPACT_ATOMS: atom_id res chain seq x y z
N MET A 1 1.77 -5.68 17.27
CA MET A 1 2.87 -5.10 16.46
C MET A 1 3.23 -3.62 16.70
N ALA A 2 2.31 -2.67 16.96
CA ALA A 2 2.70 -1.33 17.45
C ALA A 2 2.20 -1.06 18.88
N VAL A 3 0.95 -1.45 19.15
CA VAL A 3 0.34 -1.45 20.49
C VAL A 3 1.11 -2.33 21.48
N GLU A 4 1.38 -3.59 21.11
CA GLU A 4 2.16 -4.54 21.92
C GLU A 4 3.60 -4.06 22.17
N ASN A 5 4.23 -3.46 21.15
CA ASN A 5 5.63 -3.03 21.21
C ASN A 5 5.80 -1.59 21.73
N LYS A 6 4.70 -0.94 22.15
CA LYS A 6 4.66 0.46 22.59
C LYS A 6 5.28 1.45 21.59
N ILE A 7 5.11 1.22 20.29
CA ILE A 7 5.65 2.06 19.22
C ILE A 7 4.60 3.08 18.82
N THR A 8 5.02 4.34 18.70
CA THR A 8 4.21 5.42 18.14
C THR A 8 4.57 5.63 16.68
N ILE A 9 3.60 5.48 15.78
CA ILE A 9 3.78 5.64 14.34
C ILE A 9 3.36 7.05 13.94
N LYS A 10 4.17 7.75 13.15
CA LYS A 10 3.87 9.09 12.64
C LYS A 10 3.81 9.04 11.12
N GLN A 11 2.62 9.22 10.57
CA GLN A 11 2.40 9.29 9.14
C GLN A 11 2.23 10.75 8.73
N LYS A 12 3.15 11.28 7.93
CA LYS A 12 3.04 12.64 7.36
C LYS A 12 2.54 12.54 5.93
N TYR A 13 1.56 13.36 5.58
CA TYR A 13 1.12 13.56 4.21
C TYR A 13 1.95 14.67 3.56
N LEU A 14 2.23 14.52 2.27
CA LEU A 14 2.99 15.50 1.51
C LEU A 14 2.03 16.56 0.96
N GLU A 15 2.41 17.82 1.10
CA GLU A 15 1.74 18.93 0.41
C GLU A 15 2.04 18.88 -1.10
N VAL A 16 1.11 19.40 -1.90
CA VAL A 16 1.23 19.46 -3.36
C VAL A 16 2.46 20.29 -3.72
N GLY A 17 3.48 19.67 -4.32
CA GLY A 17 4.74 20.33 -4.73
C GLY A 17 6.01 19.64 -4.26
N HIS A 18 5.92 18.71 -3.29
CA HIS A 18 7.07 17.93 -2.81
C HIS A 18 6.99 16.46 -3.25
N THR A 19 7.02 16.23 -4.57
CA THR A 19 6.82 14.92 -5.22
C THR A 19 8.14 14.23 -5.57
N GLN A 20 8.91 13.82 -4.56
CA GLN A 20 10.01 12.89 -4.78
C GLN A 20 9.92 11.69 -3.82
N MET A 21 8.90 10.85 -4.01
CA MET A 21 8.95 9.51 -3.42
C MET A 21 9.95 8.65 -4.20
N LYS A 22 10.82 7.92 -3.48
CA LYS A 22 11.76 6.98 -4.10
C LYS A 22 11.07 5.92 -4.96
N VAL A 23 9.81 5.61 -4.63
CA VAL A 23 8.95 4.70 -5.39
C VAL A 23 8.60 5.29 -6.76
N ASP A 24 8.32 6.59 -6.86
CA ASP A 24 8.00 7.26 -8.12
C ASP A 24 9.20 7.30 -9.07
N ALA A 25 10.40 7.49 -8.53
CA ALA A 25 11.64 7.39 -9.30
C ALA A 25 11.85 5.98 -9.89
N MET A 26 11.51 4.94 -9.12
CA MET A 26 11.54 3.55 -9.60
C MET A 26 10.52 3.31 -10.70
N HIS A 27 9.26 3.73 -10.51
CA HIS A 27 8.22 3.60 -11.53
C HIS A 27 8.61 4.30 -12.83
N SER A 28 9.16 5.51 -12.74
CA SER A 28 9.64 6.29 -13.89
C SER A 28 10.72 5.57 -14.68
N LEU A 29 11.67 4.90 -14.00
CA LEU A 29 12.73 4.12 -14.66
C LEU A 29 12.19 2.89 -15.38
N ILE A 30 11.29 2.15 -14.73
CA ILE A 30 10.66 0.95 -15.29
C ILE A 30 9.83 1.31 -16.50
N GLU A 31 8.99 2.34 -16.38
CA GLU A 31 8.14 2.82 -17.47
C GLU A 31 8.97 3.24 -18.68
N ARG A 32 10.03 4.03 -18.45
CA ARG A 32 10.96 4.45 -19.52
C ARG A 32 11.59 3.26 -20.24
N ARG A 33 11.91 2.18 -19.52
CA ARG A 33 12.51 0.97 -20.11
C ARG A 33 11.49 0.09 -20.82
N MET A 34 10.23 0.13 -20.41
CA MET A 34 9.13 -0.61 -21.03
C MET A 34 8.63 0.00 -22.34
N ARG A 35 8.56 1.34 -22.47
CA ARG A 35 7.90 2.03 -23.61
C ARG A 35 8.37 1.62 -25.01
N ASN A 36 9.59 1.11 -25.17
CA ASN A 36 10.18 0.75 -26.48
C ASN A 36 10.55 -0.74 -26.59
N ARG A 37 9.93 -1.62 -25.80
CA ARG A 37 10.15 -3.07 -25.88
C ARG A 37 8.87 -3.81 -26.26
N ILE A 38 9.03 -4.79 -27.13
CA ILE A 38 7.97 -5.73 -27.45
C ILE A 38 7.92 -6.74 -26.31
N ILE A 39 6.75 -6.86 -25.68
CA ILE A 39 6.49 -7.80 -24.60
C ILE A 39 5.59 -8.89 -25.15
N ASN A 40 6.12 -10.10 -25.28
CA ASN A 40 5.39 -11.21 -25.87
C ASN A 40 4.75 -12.08 -24.79
N VAL A 41 5.44 -12.25 -23.65
CA VAL A 41 4.96 -13.06 -22.53
C VAL A 41 5.04 -12.31 -21.20
N PRO A 42 4.17 -12.65 -20.22
CA PRO A 42 4.22 -12.07 -18.88
C PRO A 42 5.58 -12.22 -18.17
N ALA A 43 6.34 -13.28 -18.48
CA ALA A 43 7.67 -13.49 -17.92
C ALA A 43 8.70 -12.42 -18.36
N ASP A 44 8.51 -11.81 -19.54
CA ASP A 44 9.42 -10.79 -20.08
C ASP A 44 9.43 -9.53 -19.20
N TYR A 45 8.31 -9.23 -18.53
CA TYR A 45 8.23 -8.10 -17.61
C TYR A 45 9.25 -8.21 -16.47
N VAL A 46 9.50 -9.42 -15.95
CA VAL A 46 10.48 -9.63 -14.87
C VAL A 46 11.88 -9.26 -15.34
N GLN A 47 12.29 -9.78 -16.50
CA GLN A 47 13.61 -9.50 -17.09
C GLN A 47 13.80 -8.01 -17.38
N ILE A 48 12.74 -7.34 -17.86
CA ILE A 48 12.77 -5.90 -18.13
C ILE A 48 12.95 -5.11 -16.83
N ILE A 49 12.19 -5.46 -15.79
CA ILE A 49 12.26 -4.78 -14.49
C ILE A 49 13.63 -5.01 -13.84
N GLU A 50 14.13 -6.24 -13.76
CA GLU A 50 15.43 -6.58 -13.20
C GLU A 50 16.57 -5.82 -13.90
N SER A 51 16.52 -5.74 -15.23
CA SER A 51 17.55 -5.05 -16.03
C SER A 51 17.46 -3.52 -15.99
N THR A 52 16.48 -2.93 -15.28
CA THR A 52 16.23 -1.48 -15.30
C THR A 52 17.34 -0.64 -14.67
N ARG A 53 18.10 -1.22 -13.75
CA ARG A 53 19.14 -0.52 -12.97
C ARG A 53 20.41 -1.37 -12.92
N ASN A 54 21.57 -0.71 -12.79
CA ASN A 54 22.88 -1.40 -12.67
C ASN A 54 22.94 -2.38 -11.49
N ASN A 55 22.27 -2.04 -10.39
CA ASN A 55 21.96 -2.98 -9.32
C ASN A 55 20.48 -3.41 -9.49
N PRO A 56 20.22 -4.65 -9.94
CA PRO A 56 18.90 -5.15 -10.27
C PRO A 56 17.88 -5.02 -9.14
N PHE A 57 16.61 -4.90 -9.49
CA PHE A 57 15.52 -5.01 -8.52
C PHE A 57 15.24 -6.48 -8.21
N ASP A 58 14.89 -6.79 -6.97
CA ASP A 58 14.35 -8.09 -6.61
C ASP A 58 12.86 -8.13 -6.96
N VAL A 59 12.51 -8.99 -7.91
CA VAL A 59 11.17 -9.09 -8.48
C VAL A 59 10.54 -10.40 -8.05
N THR A 60 9.49 -10.30 -7.24
CA THR A 60 8.74 -11.46 -6.77
C THR A 60 7.35 -11.48 -7.38
N TYR A 61 6.93 -12.66 -7.85
CA TYR A 61 5.55 -12.88 -8.26
C TYR A 61 4.66 -12.92 -7.02
N LEU A 62 3.56 -12.16 -7.06
CA LEU A 62 2.55 -12.20 -6.02
C LEU A 62 1.50 -13.25 -6.34
N GLU A 63 1.13 -14.01 -5.33
CA GLU A 63 0.01 -14.94 -5.38
C GLU A 63 -1.22 -14.39 -4.66
N HIS A 64 -2.35 -15.08 -4.83
CA HIS A 64 -3.60 -14.77 -4.12
C HIS A 64 -3.46 -14.75 -2.60
N THR A 65 -2.47 -15.47 -2.05
CA THR A 65 -2.13 -15.53 -0.61
C THR A 65 -1.53 -14.23 -0.07
N PHE A 66 -0.99 -13.38 -0.95
CA PHE A 66 -0.39 -12.12 -0.56
C PHE A 66 -1.44 -11.05 -0.22
N PHE A 67 -2.57 -11.05 -0.94
CA PHE A 67 -3.61 -10.05 -0.76
C PHE A 67 -4.43 -10.38 0.48
N LYS A 68 -4.35 -9.52 1.50
CA LYS A 68 -5.08 -9.66 2.77
C LYS A 68 -6.35 -8.81 2.78
N ASP A 69 -7.35 -9.24 3.53
CA ASP A 69 -8.60 -8.51 3.73
C ASP A 69 -8.50 -7.56 4.93
N PHE A 70 -8.53 -6.25 4.66
CA PHE A 70 -8.42 -5.21 5.68
C PHE A 70 -9.76 -4.62 6.15
N ARG A 71 -10.90 -5.11 5.65
CA ARG A 71 -12.23 -4.51 5.92
C ARG A 71 -12.59 -4.48 7.41
N ASN A 72 -12.14 -5.47 8.18
CA ASN A 72 -12.49 -5.64 9.60
C ASN A 72 -11.32 -5.34 10.54
N ILE A 73 -10.34 -4.54 10.11
CA ILE A 73 -9.08 -4.31 10.84
C ILE A 73 -9.03 -2.95 11.54
N SER A 74 -9.97 -2.04 11.25
CA SER A 74 -9.92 -0.70 11.83
C SER A 74 -10.71 -0.59 13.13
N SER A 75 -10.07 -0.05 14.18
CA SER A 75 -10.73 0.37 15.43
C SER A 75 -11.53 1.67 15.26
N TYR A 76 -11.21 2.43 14.21
CA TYR A 76 -11.89 3.68 13.85
C TYR A 76 -12.66 3.47 12.55
N LYS A 77 -13.92 3.93 12.52
CA LYS A 77 -14.75 3.88 11.31
C LYS A 77 -14.29 4.90 10.26
N SER A 78 -13.66 5.99 10.68
CA SER A 78 -13.18 7.05 9.81
C SER A 78 -12.01 7.78 10.45
N ILE A 79 -11.14 8.38 9.63
CA ILE A 79 -10.10 9.31 10.07
C ILE A 79 -10.54 10.77 9.94
N ARG A 80 -11.81 11.03 9.58
CA ARG A 80 -12.34 12.39 9.42
C ARG A 80 -12.36 13.12 10.78
N PRO A 81 -11.70 14.30 10.91
CA PRO A 81 -11.63 15.05 12.16
C PRO A 81 -13.01 15.32 12.77
N GLU A 82 -13.90 15.88 11.96
CA GLU A 82 -15.17 16.44 12.40
C GLU A 82 -16.29 16.17 11.39
N ARG A 83 -17.56 16.30 11.79
CA ARG A 83 -18.70 15.77 11.01
C ARG A 83 -19.61 16.84 10.40
N SER A 84 -19.54 18.07 10.86
CA SER A 84 -20.44 19.14 10.42
C SER A 84 -20.04 19.68 9.05
N SER A 85 -20.96 20.42 8.45
CA SER A 85 -20.70 21.12 7.19
C SER A 85 -19.86 22.35 7.47
N GLY A 86 -18.69 22.46 6.82
CA GLY A 86 -17.71 23.52 7.07
C GLY A 86 -16.48 23.04 7.85
N ASP A 87 -16.59 21.90 8.53
CA ASP A 87 -15.51 21.33 9.33
C ASP A 87 -14.39 20.69 8.49
N PRO A 88 -13.17 20.56 9.02
CA PRO A 88 -12.04 19.92 8.36
C PRO A 88 -12.35 18.50 7.88
N LYS A 89 -11.98 18.24 6.63
CA LYS A 89 -12.13 16.95 5.96
C LYS A 89 -10.84 16.14 6.03
N VAL A 90 -10.92 14.88 5.61
CA VAL A 90 -9.75 13.98 5.54
C VAL A 90 -8.65 14.56 4.65
N THR A 91 -9.01 15.33 3.62
CA THR A 91 -8.08 16.00 2.70
C THR A 91 -7.26 17.09 3.37
N ASP A 92 -7.73 17.64 4.49
CA ASP A 92 -7.08 18.75 5.17
C ASP A 92 -6.06 18.25 6.22
N ILE A 93 -5.98 16.93 6.42
CA ILE A 93 -5.04 16.29 7.35
C ILE A 93 -3.65 16.28 6.75
N HIS A 94 -2.70 16.87 7.46
CA HIS A 94 -1.28 16.92 7.07
C HIS A 94 -0.44 15.86 7.77
N ALA A 95 -0.87 15.39 8.95
CA ALA A 95 -0.23 14.28 9.61
C ALA A 95 -1.19 13.50 10.51
N LEU A 96 -0.94 12.20 10.64
CA LEU A 96 -1.55 11.30 11.60
C LEU A 96 -0.49 10.72 12.53
N MET A 97 -0.86 10.50 13.79
CA MET A 97 -0.06 9.82 14.78
C MET A 97 -0.89 8.72 15.41
N TYR A 98 -0.37 7.51 15.35
CA TYR A 98 -0.95 6.32 15.96
C TYR A 98 -0.18 6.04 17.25
N SER A 99 -0.84 6.18 18.39
CA SER A 99 -0.24 5.87 19.68
C SER A 99 -0.27 4.37 19.96
N SER A 100 0.55 3.95 20.90
CA SER A 100 0.50 2.59 21.45
C SER A 100 -0.80 2.27 22.20
N SER A 101 -1.55 3.28 22.67
CA SER A 101 -2.90 3.12 23.25
C SER A 101 -3.98 2.89 22.18
N GLY A 102 -3.62 2.88 20.90
CA GLY A 102 -4.55 2.80 19.79
C GLY A 102 -5.39 4.07 19.63
N GLU A 103 -4.87 5.21 20.07
CA GLU A 103 -5.44 6.53 19.79
C GLU A 103 -4.84 7.06 18.49
N ILE A 104 -5.67 7.79 17.75
CA ILE A 104 -5.24 8.50 16.56
C ILE A 104 -5.27 9.99 16.89
N SER A 105 -4.15 10.67 16.68
CA SER A 105 -4.06 12.12 16.70
C SER A 105 -3.76 12.63 15.29
N TYR A 106 -4.19 13.85 14.98
CA TYR A 106 -4.01 14.47 13.67
C TYR A 106 -3.46 15.89 13.80
N LYS A 107 -2.91 16.39 12.70
CA LYS A 107 -2.54 17.79 12.51
C LYS A 107 -3.17 18.32 11.22
N LEU A 108 -3.67 19.55 11.26
CA LEU A 108 -4.10 20.28 10.07
C LEU A 108 -2.98 21.14 9.49
N ARG A 109 -2.02 21.57 10.32
CA ARG A 109 -0.76 22.22 9.89
C ARG A 109 0.43 21.62 10.62
N PHE A 110 1.63 21.68 10.05
CA PHE A 110 2.79 21.03 10.65
C PHE A 110 3.23 21.67 11.98
N GLU A 111 3.03 22.97 12.12
CA GLU A 111 3.40 23.79 13.29
C GLU A 111 2.41 23.65 14.45
N GLU A 112 1.17 23.28 14.17
CA GLU A 112 0.12 23.15 15.18
C GLU A 112 0.35 21.95 16.11
N PRO A 113 -0.16 21.99 17.36
CA PRO A 113 -0.12 20.84 18.25
C PRO A 113 -0.94 19.66 17.70
N TRP A 114 -0.63 18.46 18.16
CA TRP A 114 -1.42 17.27 17.82
C TRP A 114 -2.80 17.35 18.47
N MET A 115 -3.84 17.12 17.67
CA MET A 115 -5.22 17.05 18.15
C MET A 115 -5.70 15.61 18.18
N LEU A 116 -6.39 15.21 19.25
CA LEU A 116 -6.94 13.85 19.37
C LEU A 116 -8.14 13.70 18.43
N LEU A 117 -8.19 12.60 17.66
CA LEU A 117 -9.36 12.27 16.86
C LEU A 117 -10.50 11.81 17.79
N ALA A 118 -11.43 12.73 18.06
CA ALA A 118 -12.57 12.53 18.97
C ALA A 118 -13.65 11.61 18.35
N GLN A 119 -13.33 10.34 18.16
CA GLN A 119 -14.26 9.33 17.66
C GLN A 119 -14.30 8.09 18.55
N ARG A 120 -15.49 7.51 18.66
CA ARG A 120 -15.70 6.25 19.39
C ARG A 120 -14.94 5.11 18.70
N LYS A 121 -14.10 4.43 19.46
CA LYS A 121 -13.41 3.22 19.04
C LYS A 121 -14.39 2.03 19.03
N SER A 122 -14.35 1.22 17.98
CA SER A 122 -14.88 -0.13 18.02
C SER A 122 -13.87 -1.06 18.72
N PRO A 123 -14.35 -2.11 19.41
CA PRO A 123 -13.46 -3.17 19.87
C PRO A 123 -12.76 -3.76 18.65
N PHE A 124 -11.44 -3.91 18.73
CA PHE A 124 -10.61 -4.46 17.67
C PHE A 124 -9.48 -5.28 18.29
N SER A 125 -9.16 -6.43 17.69
CA SER A 125 -7.98 -7.21 18.05
C SER A 125 -6.89 -6.98 17.01
N ALA A 126 -5.73 -6.50 17.44
CA ALA A 126 -4.55 -6.48 16.58
C ALA A 126 -4.28 -7.89 16.06
N LYS A 127 -4.06 -8.03 14.76
CA LYS A 127 -3.66 -9.27 14.11
C LYS A 127 -2.34 -9.04 13.39
N SER A 128 -1.49 -10.05 13.38
CA SER A 128 -0.29 -10.04 12.54
C SER A 128 -0.67 -10.12 11.06
N PHE A 129 0.26 -9.77 10.16
CA PHE A 129 -0.02 -9.85 8.73
C PHE A 129 -0.32 -11.29 8.28
N GLU A 130 0.36 -12.22 8.91
CA GLU A 130 0.27 -13.67 8.71
C GLU A 130 -1.08 -14.21 9.19
N GLU A 131 -1.61 -13.68 10.29
CA GLU A 131 -2.93 -14.03 10.84
C GLU A 131 -4.11 -13.43 10.04
N MET A 132 -3.86 -12.48 9.15
CA MET A 132 -4.93 -11.89 8.35
C MET A 132 -5.49 -12.89 7.33
N GLN A 133 -6.81 -12.87 7.19
CA GLN A 133 -7.51 -13.62 6.15
C GLN A 133 -7.12 -13.09 4.77
N ASN A 134 -6.94 -14.00 3.82
CA ASN A 134 -6.69 -13.63 2.44
C ASN A 134 -7.96 -13.00 1.84
N LEU A 135 -7.79 -11.92 1.08
CA LEU A 135 -8.85 -11.28 0.30
C LEU A 135 -9.43 -12.25 -0.73
N HIS A 136 -8.59 -13.13 -1.26
CA HIS A 136 -8.95 -14.18 -2.20
C HIS A 136 -8.62 -15.54 -1.59
N GLN A 137 -9.59 -16.45 -1.58
CA GLN A 137 -9.37 -17.83 -1.09
C GLN A 137 -8.66 -18.71 -2.12
N THR A 138 -8.89 -18.42 -3.39
CA THR A 138 -8.29 -19.14 -4.51
C THR A 138 -7.78 -18.12 -5.52
N ARG A 139 -6.91 -18.59 -6.41
CA ARG A 139 -6.53 -17.83 -7.58
C ARG A 139 -7.75 -17.47 -8.42
N LEU A 140 -7.82 -16.22 -8.87
CA LEU A 140 -8.92 -15.75 -9.71
C LEU A 140 -8.88 -16.48 -11.05
N LYS A 141 -10.01 -17.06 -11.46
CA LYS A 141 -10.14 -17.70 -12.77
C LYS A 141 -10.15 -16.63 -13.86
N THR A 142 -9.22 -16.74 -14.81
CA THR A 142 -9.22 -15.88 -16.00
C THR A 142 -10.45 -16.23 -16.85
N LYS A 143 -11.18 -15.21 -17.33
CA LYS A 143 -12.36 -15.42 -18.20
C LYS A 143 -11.94 -16.01 -19.55
N ALA A 144 -12.69 -17.00 -20.05
CA ALA A 144 -12.40 -17.72 -21.31
C ALA A 144 -12.18 -16.80 -22.52
N ARG A 145 -12.92 -15.69 -22.62
CA ARG A 145 -12.81 -14.71 -23.71
C ARG A 145 -11.42 -14.07 -23.86
N LYS A 146 -10.56 -14.16 -22.84
CA LYS A 146 -9.18 -13.65 -22.91
C LYS A 146 -8.24 -14.56 -23.73
N TYR A 147 -8.66 -15.80 -24.02
CA TYR A 147 -7.81 -16.83 -24.63
C TYR A 147 -7.91 -16.93 -26.16
N ASP A 148 -8.96 -16.38 -26.80
CA ASP A 148 -9.22 -16.58 -28.23
C ASP A 148 -8.17 -15.94 -29.18
N GLY A 149 -7.12 -15.29 -28.66
CA GLY A 149 -6.03 -14.74 -29.47
C GLY A 149 -4.65 -14.70 -28.80
N GLN A 150 -4.48 -15.27 -27.61
CA GLN A 150 -3.22 -15.22 -26.87
C GLN A 150 -2.91 -16.59 -26.27
N GLN A 151 -1.82 -17.23 -26.72
CA GLN A 151 -1.22 -18.39 -26.06
C GLN A 151 -0.56 -17.96 -24.73
N ILE A 152 -1.36 -17.42 -23.81
CA ILE A 152 -0.90 -17.09 -22.47
C ILE A 152 -1.25 -18.30 -21.60
N SER A 153 -0.22 -19.00 -21.16
CA SER A 153 -0.33 -20.08 -20.17
C SER A 153 -1.14 -19.61 -18.98
N GLU A 154 -1.93 -20.51 -18.40
CA GLU A 154 -2.99 -20.29 -17.42
C GLU A 154 -2.50 -19.71 -16.07
N ASN A 155 -1.28 -19.20 -15.98
CA ASN A 155 -0.51 -19.02 -14.75
C ASN A 155 -0.26 -17.58 -14.25
N PHE A 156 -0.75 -16.53 -14.93
CA PHE A 156 -0.39 -15.16 -14.54
C PHE A 156 -1.59 -14.26 -14.19
N THR A 157 -1.74 -13.98 -12.89
CA THR A 157 -2.44 -12.77 -12.40
C THR A 157 -1.37 -11.89 -11.77
N THR A 158 -0.65 -11.12 -12.59
CA THR A 158 0.57 -10.48 -12.12
C THR A 158 0.31 -9.06 -11.61
N ILE A 159 0.47 -8.88 -10.30
CA ILE A 159 0.80 -7.61 -9.69
C ILE A 159 2.20 -7.84 -9.10
N TYR A 160 3.18 -7.05 -9.50
CA TYR A 160 4.57 -7.22 -9.04
C TYR A 160 4.75 -6.54 -7.68
N ARG A 161 5.40 -7.22 -6.72
CA ARG A 161 5.97 -6.57 -5.54
C ARG A 161 7.49 -6.58 -5.68
N MET A 162 8.06 -5.39 -5.73
CA MET A 162 9.51 -5.21 -5.69
C MET A 162 9.93 -5.01 -4.24
N ILE A 163 10.67 -5.96 -3.69
CA ILE A 163 11.19 -5.88 -2.33
C ILE A 163 12.56 -5.20 -2.44
N LYS A 164 12.69 -3.98 -1.94
CA LYS A 164 14.02 -3.52 -1.54
C LYS A 164 14.34 -4.14 -0.19
N GLY A 165 15.55 -4.67 -0.06
CA GLY A 165 16.10 -5.20 1.19
C GLY A 165 16.06 -4.22 2.38
N PRO A 166 16.64 -4.64 3.51
CA PRO A 166 16.00 -4.75 4.81
C PRO A 166 15.76 -3.40 5.44
N TYR A 167 14.59 -2.78 5.24
CA TYR A 167 14.21 -1.61 6.03
C TYR A 167 12.74 -1.66 6.41
N CYS A 168 12.54 -1.51 7.71
CA CYS A 168 11.28 -1.41 8.41
C CYS A 168 10.28 -0.51 7.67
N LEU A 169 9.04 -0.98 7.63
CA LEU A 169 7.88 -0.09 7.52
C LEU A 169 7.95 0.90 8.69
N CYS A 170 8.37 2.13 8.39
CA CYS A 170 8.35 3.27 9.32
C CYS A 170 7.12 4.14 9.02
#